data_AF-A0A7C5SXF6-F1
#
_entry.id   AF-A0A7C5SXF6-F1
#
_cell.length_a   1.000
_cell.length_b   1.000
_cell.length_c   1.000
_cell.angle_alpha   90.00
_cell.angle_beta   90.00
_cell.angle_gamma   90.00
#
_symmetry.space_group_name_H-M   'P 1'
#
loop_
_entity.id
_entity.type
_entity.pdbx_description
1 polymer ?
#
loop_
_entity_poly.entity_id
_entity_poly.type
_entity_poly.pdbx_seq_one_letter_code
_entity_poly.pdbx_strand_id
1 'polypeptide(L)'
;MQHQAQQTQRPQRPQQAAQGQSKTVLEFFHQNGSGEGKYKKLILSISERGGVILRLLEREGEDQRSIAFSLNRTETISLAREIEFYLMGVVKPAPNVSGRPVVVDFFHYNDQSGQYKKLSVEVFEDGGLALVLREGEKGRIPDGVVFSLSRAEAIHLVEELKLLFQRRV
;
A
#
# COMPACT_ATOMS: atom_id res chain seq x y z
N MET A 1 27.20 -21.80 -49.25
CA MET A 1 26.81 -22.44 -47.98
C MET A 1 26.81 -21.39 -46.89
N GLN A 2 25.80 -21.45 -46.03
CA GLN A 2 25.27 -20.37 -45.18
C GLN A 2 26.20 -19.97 -44.02
N HIS A 3 26.29 -18.67 -43.75
CA HIS A 3 26.85 -18.11 -42.53
C HIS A 3 25.88 -18.32 -41.36
N GLN A 4 26.34 -18.95 -40.28
CA GLN A 4 25.58 -19.09 -39.04
C GLN A 4 26.09 -18.06 -38.03
N ALA A 5 25.26 -17.07 -37.74
CA ALA A 5 25.52 -16.05 -36.71
C ALA A 5 25.19 -16.63 -35.34
N GLN A 6 26.19 -16.69 -34.45
CA GLN A 6 25.98 -16.97 -33.02
C GLN A 6 25.34 -15.76 -32.35
N GLN A 7 24.09 -15.91 -31.90
CA GLN A 7 23.45 -14.97 -30.98
C GLN A 7 24.05 -15.14 -29.59
N THR A 8 24.85 -14.16 -29.17
CA THR A 8 25.29 -13.99 -27.79
C THR A 8 24.08 -13.64 -26.92
N GLN A 9 23.63 -14.59 -26.10
CA GLN A 9 22.66 -14.32 -25.04
C GLN A 9 23.28 -13.34 -24.04
N ARG A 10 22.69 -12.15 -23.95
CA ARG A 10 23.04 -11.16 -22.90
C ARG A 10 22.69 -11.76 -21.54
N PRO A 11 23.62 -11.84 -20.59
CA PRO A 11 23.26 -12.16 -19.21
C PRO A 11 22.35 -11.06 -18.67
N GLN A 12 21.12 -11.43 -18.30
CA GLN A 12 20.25 -10.59 -17.50
C GLN A 12 20.98 -10.29 -16.20
N ARG A 13 21.41 -9.03 -16.01
CA ARG A 13 21.98 -8.59 -14.74
C ARG A 13 20.91 -8.81 -13.66
N PRO A 14 21.25 -9.44 -12.53
CA PRO A 14 20.43 -9.38 -11.35
C PRO A 14 20.18 -7.90 -11.06
N GLN A 15 18.91 -7.50 -10.95
CA GLN A 15 18.57 -6.18 -10.44
C GLN A 15 19.33 -6.00 -9.13
N GLN A 16 20.18 -4.98 -9.08
CA GLN A 16 20.97 -4.63 -7.89
C GLN A 16 20.03 -4.58 -6.69
N ALA A 17 20.26 -5.47 -5.73
CA ALA A 17 19.71 -5.37 -4.40
C ALA A 17 20.17 -4.03 -3.80
N ALA A 18 19.31 -3.01 -3.89
CA ALA A 18 19.51 -1.76 -3.20
C ALA A 18 19.57 -2.04 -1.69
N GLN A 19 20.55 -1.44 -1.02
CA GLN A 19 20.75 -1.48 0.44
C GLN A 19 19.42 -1.26 1.19
N GLY A 20 19.10 -2.12 2.16
CA GLY A 20 17.91 -2.01 3.01
C GLY A 20 16.67 -2.74 2.48
N GLN A 21 16.81 -4.01 2.06
CA GLN A 21 15.72 -4.75 1.43
C GLN A 21 14.60 -5.03 2.45
N SER A 22 13.43 -4.44 2.23
CA SER A 22 12.22 -4.81 2.98
C SER A 22 11.72 -6.18 2.51
N LYS A 23 11.36 -7.06 3.45
CA LYS A 23 10.76 -8.36 3.15
C LYS A 23 9.25 -8.22 2.95
N THR A 24 8.74 -8.54 1.76
CA THR A 24 7.29 -8.64 1.51
C THR A 24 6.68 -9.76 2.34
N VAL A 25 5.55 -9.46 3.00
CA VAL A 25 4.79 -10.43 3.82
C VAL A 25 3.38 -10.65 3.30
N LEU A 26 2.78 -9.66 2.65
CA LEU A 26 1.46 -9.76 2.07
C LEU A 26 1.42 -8.95 0.77
N GLU A 27 0.69 -9.47 -0.21
CA GLU A 27 0.51 -8.85 -1.51
C GLU A 27 -0.89 -9.11 -2.04
N PHE A 28 -1.59 -8.07 -2.48
CA PHE A 28 -2.83 -8.17 -3.23
C PHE A 28 -2.65 -7.52 -4.60
N PHE A 29 -3.26 -8.12 -5.61
CA PHE A 29 -3.14 -7.69 -7.00
C PHE A 29 -4.53 -7.66 -7.65
N HIS A 30 -4.93 -6.49 -8.14
CA HIS A 30 -6.20 -6.28 -8.83
C HIS A 30 -5.92 -5.85 -10.27
N GLN A 31 -6.45 -6.59 -11.24
CA GLN A 31 -6.40 -6.21 -12.65
C GLN A 31 -7.77 -5.66 -13.06
N ASN A 32 -7.79 -4.44 -13.60
CA ASN A 32 -9.04 -3.83 -14.05
C ASN A 32 -9.25 -4.12 -15.55
N GLY A 33 -10.15 -5.05 -15.85
CA GLY A 33 -10.59 -5.37 -17.22
C GLY A 33 -9.73 -6.40 -17.96
N SER A 34 -10.19 -6.77 -19.15
CA SER A 34 -9.57 -7.77 -20.05
C SER A 34 -8.39 -7.24 -20.86
N GLY A 35 -8.00 -5.97 -20.68
CA GLY A 35 -6.88 -5.34 -21.38
C GLY A 35 -5.55 -5.52 -20.66
N GLU A 36 -4.50 -5.80 -21.42
CA GLU A 36 -3.13 -5.81 -20.90
C GLU A 36 -2.73 -4.42 -20.38
N GLY A 37 -2.19 -4.35 -19.16
CA GLY A 37 -1.45 -3.17 -18.67
C GLY A 37 -2.11 -2.27 -17.63
N LYS A 38 -3.35 -2.53 -17.18
CA LYS A 38 -3.97 -1.79 -16.05
C LYS A 38 -4.10 -2.65 -14.80
N TYR A 39 -3.40 -2.28 -13.74
CA TYR A 39 -3.50 -2.99 -12.48
C TYR A 39 -3.21 -2.10 -11.27
N LYS A 40 -3.70 -2.54 -10.11
CA LYS A 40 -3.33 -2.00 -8.81
C LYS A 40 -2.74 -3.09 -7.94
N LYS A 41 -1.88 -2.68 -7.03
CA LYS A 41 -1.18 -3.60 -6.13
C LYS A 41 -1.06 -2.99 -4.74
N LEU A 42 -1.42 -3.77 -3.73
CA LEU A 42 -1.08 -3.50 -2.34
C LEU A 42 0.06 -4.43 -1.94
N ILE A 43 1.11 -3.86 -1.33
CA ILE A 43 2.23 -4.61 -0.77
C ILE A 43 2.41 -4.20 0.68
N LEU A 44 2.43 -5.18 1.57
CA LEU A 44 2.88 -5.04 2.96
C LEU A 44 4.28 -5.64 3.07
N SER A 45 5.24 -4.87 3.56
CA SER A 45 6.59 -5.34 3.80
C SER A 45 7.14 -4.90 5.16
N ILE A 46 8.18 -5.58 5.63
CA ILE A 46 8.90 -5.26 6.87
C ILE A 46 10.31 -4.81 6.49
N SER A 47 10.76 -3.65 6.96
CA SER A 47 12.14 -3.21 6.82
C SER A 47 13.08 -4.03 7.72
N GLU A 48 14.39 -3.99 7.45
CA GLU A 48 15.39 -4.67 8.29
C GLU A 48 15.35 -4.22 9.76
N ARG A 49 14.97 -2.95 10.01
CA ARG A 49 14.79 -2.38 11.36
C ARG A 49 13.44 -2.75 11.99
N GLY A 50 12.64 -3.57 11.31
CA GLY A 50 11.34 -4.00 11.78
C GLY A 50 10.23 -2.95 11.63
N GLY A 51 10.41 -1.92 10.81
CA GLY A 51 9.34 -1.00 10.45
C GLY A 51 8.39 -1.64 9.44
N VAL A 52 7.09 -1.40 9.55
CA VAL A 52 6.11 -1.91 8.59
C VAL A 52 5.93 -0.89 7.48
N ILE A 53 5.84 -1.32 6.23
CA ILE A 53 5.67 -0.46 5.07
C ILE A 53 4.46 -0.96 4.28
N LEU A 54 3.49 -0.06 4.08
CA LEU A 54 2.41 -0.24 3.12
C LEU A 54 2.77 0.49 1.84
N ARG A 55 2.70 -0.20 0.70
CA ARG A 55 2.93 0.39 -0.61
C ARG A 55 1.73 0.12 -1.49
N LEU A 56 1.19 1.19 -2.08
CA LEU A 56 0.23 1.11 -3.16
C LEU A 56 0.93 1.41 -4.47
N LEU A 57 0.60 0.62 -5.49
CA LEU A 57 1.04 0.83 -6.86
C LEU A 57 -0.18 0.80 -7.77
N GLU A 58 -0.21 1.74 -8.70
CA GLU A 58 -1.22 1.84 -9.76
C GLU A 58 -0.49 1.97 -11.08
N ARG A 59 -0.84 1.11 -12.03
CA ARG A 59 -0.34 1.17 -13.39
C ARG A 59 -1.50 1.40 -14.34
N GLU A 60 -1.32 2.37 -15.23
CA GLU A 60 -2.24 2.68 -16.31
C GLU A 60 -1.47 2.74 -17.63
N GLY A 61 -1.34 1.60 -18.31
CA GLY A 61 -0.59 1.52 -19.56
C GLY A 61 0.92 1.63 -19.34
N GLU A 62 1.53 2.71 -19.83
CA GLU A 62 2.96 3.02 -19.62
C GLU A 62 3.21 3.78 -18.31
N ASP A 63 2.19 4.45 -17.78
CA ASP A 63 2.30 5.23 -16.55
C ASP A 63 2.20 4.34 -15.31
N GLN A 64 3.07 4.59 -14.34
CA GLN A 64 3.09 3.88 -13.07
C GLN A 64 3.29 4.85 -11.90
N ARG A 65 2.37 4.84 -10.94
CA ARG A 65 2.47 5.56 -9.68
C ARG A 65 2.70 4.58 -8.53
N SER A 66 3.59 4.91 -7.60
CA SER A 66 3.78 4.14 -6.37
C SER A 66 3.99 5.04 -5.18
N ILE A 67 3.15 4.88 -4.16
CA ILE A 67 3.26 5.60 -2.89
C ILE A 67 3.52 4.59 -1.79
N ALA A 68 4.49 4.89 -0.92
CA ALA A 68 4.80 4.08 0.25
C ALA A 68 4.63 4.89 1.53
N PHE A 69 4.02 4.26 2.53
CA PHE A 69 3.76 4.79 3.86
C PHE A 69 4.40 3.85 4.89
N SER A 70 5.28 4.38 5.72
CA SER A 70 5.90 3.59 6.81
C SER A 70 5.04 3.73 8.05
N LEU A 71 4.75 2.62 8.72
CA LEU A 71 4.03 2.59 9.98
C LEU A 71 5.01 2.32 11.11
N ASN A 72 4.93 3.10 12.16
CA ASN A 72 5.53 2.75 13.44
C ASN A 72 4.70 1.65 14.13
N ARG A 73 5.19 1.14 15.27
CA ARG A 73 4.52 0.05 16.00
C ARG A 73 3.10 0.42 16.43
N THR A 74 2.92 1.62 16.97
CA THR A 74 1.61 2.11 17.44
C THR A 74 0.65 2.22 16.27
N GLU A 75 1.07 2.81 15.15
CA GLU A 75 0.26 2.94 13.95
C GLU A 75 -0.11 1.58 13.33
N THR A 76 0.81 0.62 13.36
CA THR A 76 0.56 -0.77 12.91
C THR A 76 -0.54 -1.42 13.75
N ILE A 77 -0.47 -1.28 15.08
CA ILE A 77 -1.47 -1.83 16.01
C ILE A 77 -2.82 -1.13 15.81
N SER A 78 -2.83 0.20 15.71
CA SER A 78 -4.04 0.98 15.50
C SER A 78 -4.70 0.61 14.17
N LEU A 79 -3.94 0.51 13.08
CA LEU A 79 -4.46 0.12 11.78
C LEU A 79 -5.19 -1.23 11.84
N ALA A 80 -4.55 -2.24 12.43
CA ALA A 80 -5.14 -3.57 12.55
C ALA A 80 -6.44 -3.56 13.39
N ARG A 81 -6.43 -2.84 14.52
CA ARG A 81 -7.57 -2.77 15.45
C ARG A 81 -8.76 -2.03 14.86
N GLU A 82 -8.53 -0.87 14.25
CA GLU A 82 -9.64 -0.05 13.71
C GLU A 82 -10.31 -0.75 12.53
N ILE A 83 -9.55 -1.40 11.63
CA ILE A 83 -10.12 -2.22 10.56
C ILE A 83 -10.92 -3.40 11.17
N GLU A 84 -10.38 -4.10 12.16
CA GLU A 84 -11.09 -5.19 12.83
C GLU A 84 -12.41 -4.72 13.46
N PHE A 85 -12.39 -3.63 14.23
CA PHE A 85 -13.58 -3.11 14.88
C PHE A 85 -14.65 -2.68 13.88
N TYR A 86 -14.23 -2.09 12.75
CA TYR A 86 -15.16 -1.81 11.65
C TYR A 86 -15.75 -3.12 11.08
N LEU A 87 -14.92 -4.11 10.79
CA LEU A 87 -15.39 -5.40 10.23
C LEU A 87 -16.33 -6.14 11.19
N MET A 88 -16.16 -5.96 12.50
CA MET A 88 -17.03 -6.51 13.56
C MET A 88 -18.28 -5.66 13.83
N GLY A 89 -18.42 -4.48 13.23
CA GLY A 89 -19.54 -3.57 13.48
C GLY A 89 -19.51 -2.88 14.84
N VAL A 90 -18.34 -2.84 15.50
CA VAL A 90 -18.15 -2.24 16.84
C VAL A 90 -18.00 -0.73 16.74
N VAL A 91 -17.38 -0.22 15.67
CA VAL A 91 -17.12 1.20 15.46
C VAL A 91 -17.85 1.69 14.22
N LYS A 92 -18.50 2.85 14.33
CA LYS A 92 -19.05 3.56 13.16
C LYS A 92 -17.96 4.47 12.58
N PRO A 93 -17.68 4.42 11.28
CA PRO A 93 -16.75 5.31 10.62
C PRO A 93 -17.05 6.78 10.92
N ALA A 94 -16.02 7.58 11.14
CA ALA A 94 -16.18 9.01 11.36
C ALA A 94 -16.59 9.69 10.04
N PRO A 95 -17.57 10.61 10.06
CA PRO A 95 -17.90 11.40 8.88
C PRO A 95 -16.66 12.23 8.49
N ASN A 96 -16.33 12.24 7.21
CA ASN A 96 -15.22 13.01 6.67
C ASN A 96 -15.77 14.15 5.82
N VAL A 97 -15.29 15.37 6.06
CA VAL A 97 -15.69 16.59 5.35
C VAL A 97 -15.40 16.49 3.85
N SER A 98 -14.45 15.64 3.44
CA SER A 98 -14.00 15.50 2.05
C SER A 98 -14.62 14.34 1.26
N GLY A 99 -15.66 13.66 1.78
CA GLY A 99 -16.42 12.69 0.99
C GLY A 99 -16.76 11.40 1.73
N ARG A 100 -15.78 10.50 1.89
CA ARG A 100 -16.03 9.14 2.41
C ARG A 100 -15.74 9.00 3.90
N PRO A 101 -16.61 8.31 4.67
CA PRO A 101 -16.33 8.03 6.07
C PRO A 101 -14.99 7.33 6.25
N VAL A 102 -14.27 7.70 7.32
CA VAL A 102 -12.93 7.20 7.60
C VAL A 102 -12.97 6.30 8.83
N VAL A 103 -12.32 5.14 8.72
CA VAL A 103 -12.11 4.21 9.85
C VAL A 103 -10.89 4.67 10.66
N VAL A 104 -9.78 4.96 9.97
CA VAL A 104 -8.55 5.45 10.61
C VAL A 104 -7.72 6.22 9.59
N ASP A 105 -6.99 7.24 10.04
CA ASP A 105 -5.99 7.93 9.25
C ASP A 105 -4.67 8.17 10.00
N PHE A 106 -3.58 8.23 9.23
CA PHE A 106 -2.24 8.52 9.70
C PHE A 106 -1.62 9.58 8.81
N PHE A 107 -0.96 10.56 9.40
CA PHE A 107 -0.39 11.69 8.70
C PHE A 107 1.04 11.95 9.14
N HIS A 108 1.98 11.92 8.19
CA HIS A 108 3.40 12.21 8.42
C HIS A 108 3.75 13.48 7.67
N TYR A 109 4.22 14.50 8.37
CA TYR A 109 4.71 15.75 7.80
C TYR A 109 6.19 15.92 8.07
N ASN A 110 6.93 16.38 7.06
CA ASN A 110 8.32 16.78 7.21
C ASN A 110 8.39 18.31 7.14
N ASP A 111 8.62 18.96 8.29
CA ASP A 111 8.72 20.42 8.39
C ASP A 111 9.86 21.01 7.53
N GLN A 112 10.93 20.25 7.30
CA GLN A 112 12.11 20.71 6.56
C GLN A 112 11.87 20.75 5.06
N SER A 113 11.21 19.72 4.50
CA SER A 113 10.92 19.64 3.06
C SER A 113 9.53 20.15 2.69
N GLY A 114 8.65 20.36 3.67
CA GLY A 114 7.24 20.69 3.43
C GLY A 114 6.44 19.54 2.80
N GLN A 115 7.01 18.34 2.72
CA GLN A 115 6.37 17.15 2.16
C GLN A 115 5.53 16.45 3.21
N TYR A 116 4.44 15.83 2.77
CA TYR A 116 3.60 15.00 3.62
C TYR A 116 3.19 13.70 2.95
N LYS A 117 2.86 12.74 3.80
CA LYS A 117 2.18 11.50 3.42
C LYS A 117 0.97 11.28 4.31
N LYS A 118 -0.11 10.76 3.72
CA LYS A 118 -1.32 10.37 4.43
C LYS A 118 -1.72 8.95 4.03
N LEU A 119 -2.01 8.12 5.02
CA LEU A 119 -2.72 6.86 4.86
C LEU A 119 -4.11 7.03 5.46
N SER A 120 -5.14 6.69 4.70
CA SER A 120 -6.52 6.60 5.20
C SER A 120 -7.11 5.23 4.87
N VAL A 121 -7.89 4.70 5.79
CA VAL A 121 -8.85 3.62 5.53
C VAL A 121 -10.23 4.24 5.38
N GLU A 122 -10.73 4.28 4.15
CA GLU A 122 -12.03 4.87 3.81
C GLU A 122 -13.08 3.78 3.59
N VAL A 123 -14.34 4.13 3.85
CA VAL A 123 -15.49 3.25 3.64
C VAL A 123 -16.23 3.65 2.36
N PHE A 124 -16.44 2.68 1.47
CA PHE A 124 -17.30 2.83 0.30
C PHE A 124 -18.78 2.80 0.71
N GLU A 125 -19.67 3.31 -0.16
CA GLU A 125 -21.12 3.34 0.11
C GLU A 125 -21.72 1.94 0.32
N ASP A 126 -21.14 0.92 -0.33
CA ASP A 126 -21.52 -0.49 -0.18
C ASP A 126 -20.94 -1.17 1.08
N GLY A 127 -20.24 -0.42 1.92
CA GLY A 127 -19.56 -0.92 3.12
C GLY A 127 -18.19 -1.57 2.85
N GLY A 128 -17.71 -1.58 1.61
CA GLY A 128 -16.35 -1.98 1.26
C GLY A 128 -15.29 -1.05 1.85
N LEU A 129 -14.05 -1.52 1.95
CA LEU A 129 -12.92 -0.71 2.45
C LEU A 129 -12.00 -0.27 1.32
N ALA A 130 -11.41 0.91 1.46
CA ALA A 130 -10.35 1.40 0.58
C ALA A 130 -9.13 1.82 1.41
N LEU A 131 -7.95 1.36 1.00
CA LEU A 131 -6.69 1.98 1.42
C LEU A 131 -6.38 3.13 0.47
N VAL A 132 -6.22 4.32 1.04
CA VAL A 132 -5.88 5.53 0.29
C VAL A 132 -4.55 6.04 0.78
N LEU A 133 -3.55 6.02 -0.11
CA LEU A 133 -2.27 6.67 0.14
C LEU A 133 -2.21 7.97 -0.65
N ARG A 134 -1.81 9.04 0.01
CA ARG A 134 -1.55 10.35 -0.61
C ARG A 134 -0.16 10.83 -0.24
N GLU A 135 0.51 11.45 -1.20
CA GLU A 135 1.75 12.18 -0.96
C GLU A 135 1.67 13.55 -1.62
N GLY A 136 2.21 14.56 -0.96
CA GLY A 136 2.11 15.93 -1.44
C GLY A 136 3.14 16.84 -0.82
N GLU A 137 3.10 18.09 -1.25
CA GLU A 137 3.97 19.16 -0.80
C GLU A 137 3.10 20.39 -0.53
N LYS A 138 3.48 21.19 0.47
CA LYS A 138 2.77 22.42 0.81
C LYS A 138 2.58 23.31 -0.42
N GLY A 139 1.33 23.67 -0.73
CA GLY A 139 0.99 24.53 -1.87
C GLY A 139 0.82 23.80 -3.22
N ARG A 140 0.88 22.46 -3.24
CA ARG A 140 0.63 21.65 -4.45
C ARG A 140 -0.52 20.68 -4.25
N ILE A 141 -1.14 20.27 -5.36
CA ILE A 141 -2.16 19.22 -5.37
C ILE A 141 -1.45 17.88 -5.06
N PRO A 142 -1.91 17.11 -4.06
CA PRO A 142 -1.29 15.83 -3.74
C PRO A 142 -1.59 14.77 -4.79
N ASP A 143 -0.61 13.91 -5.01
CA ASP A 143 -0.79 12.64 -5.68
C ASP A 143 -1.46 11.63 -4.73
N GLY A 144 -2.19 10.68 -5.32
CA GLY A 144 -2.87 9.65 -4.54
C GLY A 144 -3.02 8.33 -5.29
N VAL A 145 -3.07 7.25 -4.54
CA VAL A 145 -3.42 5.91 -5.02
C VAL A 145 -4.48 5.32 -4.09
N VAL A 146 -5.53 4.75 -4.68
CA VAL A 146 -6.63 4.09 -3.97
C VAL A 146 -6.63 2.61 -4.32
N PHE A 147 -6.61 1.74 -3.31
CA PHE A 147 -6.73 0.29 -3.44
C PHE A 147 -7.96 -0.19 -2.67
N SER A 148 -8.95 -0.70 -3.38
CA SER A 148 -10.15 -1.28 -2.77
C SER A 148 -9.81 -2.64 -2.14
N LEU A 149 -10.41 -2.98 -1.02
CA LEU A 149 -10.28 -4.28 -0.39
C LEU A 149 -11.64 -4.95 -0.38
N SER A 150 -11.70 -6.19 -0.88
CA SER A 150 -12.80 -7.08 -0.54
C SER A 150 -12.79 -7.37 0.96
N ARG A 151 -13.92 -7.84 1.49
CA ARG A 151 -14.00 -8.23 2.91
C ARG A 151 -12.96 -9.28 3.30
N ALA A 152 -12.70 -10.27 2.42
CA ALA A 152 -11.70 -11.30 2.65
C ALA A 152 -10.28 -10.75 2.69
N GLU A 153 -9.94 -9.84 1.77
CA GLU A 153 -8.62 -9.18 1.76
C GLU A 153 -8.42 -8.28 2.97
N ALA A 154 -9.47 -7.58 3.42
CA ALA A 154 -9.42 -6.79 4.64
C ALA A 154 -9.16 -7.66 5.88
N ILE A 155 -9.80 -8.83 5.98
CA ILE A 155 -9.56 -9.79 7.07
C ILE A 155 -8.11 -10.29 7.02
N HIS A 156 -7.64 -10.72 5.85
CA HIS A 156 -6.27 -11.24 5.69
C HIS A 156 -5.21 -10.16 5.99
N LEU A 157 -5.46 -8.90 5.59
CA LEU A 157 -4.61 -7.77 5.97
C LEU A 157 -4.54 -7.60 7.49
N VAL A 158 -5.68 -7.65 8.18
CA VAL A 158 -5.73 -7.52 9.65
C VAL A 158 -4.96 -8.65 10.33
N GLU A 159 -5.16 -9.89 9.87
CA GLU A 159 -4.46 -11.07 10.40
C GLU A 159 -2.95 -10.92 10.26
N GLU A 160 -2.47 -10.50 9.09
CA GLU A 160 -1.03 -10.32 8.92
C GLU A 160 -0.49 -9.16 9.76
N LEU A 161 -1.17 -8.01 9.78
CA LEU A 161 -0.75 -6.89 10.65
C LEU A 161 -0.65 -7.34 12.12
N LYS A 162 -1.56 -8.18 12.60
CA LYS A 162 -1.51 -8.76 13.96
C LYS A 162 -0.29 -9.64 14.17
N LEU A 163 0.02 -10.53 13.24
CA LEU A 163 1.20 -11.39 13.32
C LEU A 163 2.49 -10.57 13.41
N LEU A 164 2.55 -9.41 12.73
CA LEU A 164 3.72 -8.53 12.74
C LEU A 164 4.05 -7.93 14.11
N PHE A 165 3.05 -7.67 14.96
CA PHE A 165 3.28 -7.14 16.30
C PHE A 165 3.12 -8.15 17.43
N GLN A 166 2.54 -9.33 17.18
CA GLN A 166 2.47 -10.45 18.13
C GLN A 166 3.77 -11.25 18.20
N ARG A 167 4.50 -11.41 17.08
CA ARG A 167 5.76 -12.19 17.01
C ARG A 167 6.98 -11.56 17.71
N ARG A 168 6.81 -10.49 18.50
CA ARG A 168 7.91 -9.80 19.22
C ARG A 168 7.75 -9.89 20.74
N VAL A 169 7.60 -11.11 21.25
CA VAL A 169 7.74 -11.43 22.67
C VAL A 169 8.92 -12.37 22.84
#